data_AF-A0A803PX14-F1
#
_entry.id   AF-A0A803PX14-F1
#
_cell.length_a   1.000
_cell.length_b   1.000
_cell.length_c   1.000
_cell.angle_alpha   90.00
_cell.angle_beta   90.00
_cell.angle_gamma   90.00
#
_symmetry.space_group_name_H-M   'P 1'
#
loop_
_entity.id
_entity.type
_entity.pdbx_description
1 polymer ?
#
loop_
_entity_poly.entity_id
_entity_poly.type
_entity_poly.pdbx_seq_one_letter_code
_entity_poly.pdbx_strand_id
1 'polypeptide(L)'
;MASSSGLRPEGSSSSAPHHTSQNSIVQIIPNHIVPLNLRLDRNNFFYWRSQVLSTVRAHQLEGFINGDRPRPPATITDPTDATRSLPNPDLADWMRLDQFLLSWLFNSISEGMLGHVARCASAAELWEVLRQLFSNTSRARVLQLRGLLQTTKKGSTPIDEYILKMRCLGDALMAAGHSISDDELILYILGGLGNEYDSAIVNLTSKETVTFQEVQFLLQTQELRIEQMNSIAAYSSCGSSLIILQNLG
;
A
#
# COMPACT_ATOMS: atom_id res chain seq x y z
N MET A 1 -44.96 83.43 -2.43
CA MET A 1 -46.08 82.63 -2.97
C MET A 1 -45.58 81.86 -4.18
N ALA A 2 -46.00 80.59 -4.30
CA ALA A 2 -45.73 79.63 -5.39
C ALA A 2 -44.27 79.15 -5.51
N SER A 3 -43.91 77.89 -5.19
CA SER A 3 -44.32 76.58 -5.73
C SER A 3 -43.45 76.14 -6.93
N SER A 4 -42.49 75.27 -6.61
CA SER A 4 -42.14 73.99 -7.25
C SER A 4 -42.46 73.76 -8.73
N SER A 5 -41.43 73.36 -9.50
CA SER A 5 -41.43 72.15 -10.36
C SER A 5 -40.03 71.89 -10.92
N GLY A 6 -39.37 70.85 -10.42
CA GLY A 6 -38.10 70.33 -10.93
C GLY A 6 -38.19 68.80 -10.94
N LEU A 7 -38.02 68.23 -12.13
CA LEU A 7 -38.28 66.84 -12.51
C LEU A 7 -37.45 65.80 -11.75
N ARG A 8 -38.06 64.62 -11.54
CA ARG A 8 -37.43 63.33 -11.24
C ARG A 8 -37.25 62.55 -12.56
N PRO A 9 -36.23 61.71 -12.72
CA PRO A 9 -36.45 60.25 -12.55
C PRO A 9 -35.33 59.60 -11.72
N GLU A 10 -35.67 58.88 -10.65
CA GLU A 10 -35.69 57.40 -10.60
C GLU A 10 -34.27 56.80 -10.68
N GLY A 11 -33.51 56.96 -9.59
CA GLY A 11 -32.36 56.11 -9.30
C GLY A 11 -32.85 54.78 -8.73
N SER A 12 -32.55 53.70 -9.44
CA SER A 12 -32.91 52.33 -9.10
C SER A 12 -32.30 51.87 -7.79
N SER A 13 -33.12 51.20 -6.98
CA SER A 13 -32.73 50.43 -5.81
C SER A 13 -31.69 49.36 -6.17
N SER A 14 -30.49 49.45 -5.60
CA SER A 14 -29.53 48.34 -5.53
C SER A 14 -29.36 47.96 -4.07
N SER A 15 -30.18 47.02 -3.63
CA SER A 15 -29.99 46.25 -2.40
C SER A 15 -28.82 45.29 -2.62
N ALA A 16 -27.65 45.64 -2.12
CA ALA A 16 -26.52 44.72 -2.03
C ALA A 16 -26.76 43.72 -0.87
N PRO A 17 -26.74 42.41 -1.10
CA PRO A 17 -26.80 41.44 -0.01
C PRO A 17 -25.43 41.39 0.68
N HIS A 18 -25.43 41.60 2.00
CA HIS A 18 -24.32 41.24 2.87
C HIS A 18 -24.08 39.73 2.74
N HIS A 19 -23.01 39.35 2.03
CA HIS A 19 -22.50 37.98 2.06
C HIS A 19 -21.75 37.76 3.39
N THR A 20 -22.50 37.33 4.41
CA THR A 20 -21.93 36.72 5.61
C THR A 20 -21.49 35.30 5.24
N SER A 21 -20.24 35.15 4.80
CA SER A 21 -19.63 33.83 4.62
C SER A 21 -19.24 33.24 5.98
N GLN A 22 -20.23 32.76 6.73
CA GLN A 22 -20.02 31.78 7.81
C GLN A 22 -20.26 30.39 7.24
N ASN A 23 -19.31 29.87 6.48
CA ASN A 23 -19.17 28.43 6.28
C ASN A 23 -18.24 27.90 7.37
N SER A 24 -18.76 27.81 8.59
CA SER A 24 -18.19 26.92 9.60
C SER A 24 -18.54 25.50 9.19
N ILE A 25 -17.78 24.95 8.23
CA ILE A 25 -17.76 23.50 8.02
C ILE A 25 -17.22 22.96 9.34
N VAL A 26 -18.11 22.45 10.19
CA VAL A 26 -17.72 21.59 11.30
C VAL A 26 -16.94 20.45 10.64
N GLN A 27 -15.61 20.49 10.70
CA GLN A 27 -14.79 19.37 10.28
C GLN A 27 -15.25 18.20 11.15
N ILE A 28 -16.03 17.30 10.57
CA ILE A 28 -16.41 16.06 11.23
C ILE A 28 -15.11 15.30 11.41
N ILE A 29 -14.53 15.37 12.61
CA ILE A 29 -13.36 14.60 12.97
C ILE A 29 -13.68 13.13 12.71
N PRO A 30 -12.85 12.41 11.94
CA PRO A 30 -13.00 10.98 11.79
C PRO A 30 -12.92 10.30 13.15
N ASN A 31 -14.07 9.85 13.68
CA ASN A 31 -14.11 9.15 14.96
C ASN A 31 -13.75 7.67 14.84
N HIS A 32 -13.64 7.16 13.61
CA HIS A 32 -13.31 5.76 13.36
C HIS A 32 -12.63 5.59 12.00
N ILE A 33 -11.47 4.94 12.00
CA ILE A 33 -10.83 4.42 10.78
C ILE A 33 -10.79 2.91 10.94
N VAL A 34 -11.29 2.18 9.93
CA VAL A 34 -11.27 0.72 9.92
C VAL A 34 -9.81 0.23 9.96
N PRO A 35 -9.46 -0.75 10.81
CA PRO A 35 -8.13 -1.34 10.82
C PRO A 35 -7.79 -1.98 9.46
N LEU A 36 -6.54 -1.86 9.04
CA LEU A 36 -6.07 -2.56 7.85
C LEU A 36 -5.98 -4.07 8.12
N ASN A 37 -6.41 -4.88 7.16
CA ASN A 37 -6.20 -6.34 7.21
C ASN A 37 -4.73 -6.73 7.00
N LEU A 38 -3.96 -5.88 6.30
CA LEU A 38 -2.54 -6.07 6.06
C LEU A 38 -1.71 -5.32 7.11
N ARG A 39 -0.92 -6.04 7.89
CA ARG A 39 0.06 -5.44 8.83
C ARG A 39 1.43 -5.31 8.19
N LEU A 40 2.11 -4.18 8.43
CA LEU A 40 3.44 -3.90 7.89
C LEU A 40 4.48 -4.91 8.39
N ASP A 41 5.19 -5.53 7.46
CA ASP A 41 6.37 -6.36 7.70
C ASP A 41 7.57 -5.89 6.84
N ARG A 42 8.66 -6.65 6.83
CA ARG A 42 9.91 -6.30 6.12
C ARG A 42 9.81 -6.36 4.59
N ASN A 43 8.75 -6.97 4.05
CA ASN A 43 8.62 -7.36 2.65
C ASN A 43 7.41 -6.70 1.96
N ASN A 44 6.45 -6.18 2.73
CA ASN A 44 5.17 -5.69 2.19
C ASN A 44 4.98 -4.16 2.24
N PHE A 45 6.04 -3.39 2.52
CA PHE A 45 5.96 -1.93 2.71
C PHE A 45 5.26 -1.21 1.55
N PHE A 46 5.48 -1.61 0.30
CA PHE A 46 4.83 -1.00 -0.86
C PHE A 46 3.31 -1.12 -0.80
N TYR A 47 2.80 -2.34 -0.58
CA TYR A 47 1.36 -2.61 -0.49
C TYR A 47 0.75 -1.95 0.75
N TRP A 48 1.41 -2.06 1.91
CA TRP A 48 0.98 -1.42 3.14
C TRP A 48 0.89 0.11 2.98
N ARG A 49 1.94 0.74 2.42
CA ARG A 49 2.00 2.19 2.17
C ARG A 49 0.84 2.63 1.27
N SER A 50 0.55 1.86 0.22
CA SER A 50 -0.56 2.14 -0.70
C SER A 50 -1.90 2.16 0.01
N GLN A 51 -2.19 1.13 0.84
CA GLN A 51 -3.43 1.06 1.62
C GLN A 51 -3.52 2.19 2.65
N VAL A 52 -2.44 2.45 3.39
CA VAL A 52 -2.37 3.54 4.37
C VAL A 52 -2.65 4.89 3.72
N LEU A 53 -1.97 5.22 2.62
CA LEU A 53 -2.16 6.50 1.94
C LEU A 53 -3.59 6.66 1.43
N SER A 54 -4.18 5.60 0.86
CA SER A 54 -5.57 5.62 0.40
C SER A 54 -6.52 5.96 1.54
N THR A 55 -6.39 5.27 2.68
CA THR A 55 -7.23 5.51 3.87
C THR A 55 -6.98 6.90 4.47
N VAL A 56 -5.73 7.31 4.64
CA VAL A 56 -5.37 8.61 5.22
C VAL A 56 -5.89 9.77 4.37
N ARG A 57 -5.84 9.64 3.04
CA ARG A 57 -6.40 10.62 2.10
C ARG A 57 -7.91 10.71 2.18
N ALA A 58 -8.60 9.56 2.25
CA ALA A 58 -10.05 9.53 2.39
C ALA A 58 -10.54 10.28 3.64
N HIS A 59 -9.72 10.33 4.70
CA HIS A 59 -10.00 11.01 5.95
C HIS A 59 -9.37 12.41 6.07
N GLN A 60 -8.74 12.92 5.01
CA GLN A 60 -8.07 14.24 4.97
C GLN A 60 -6.97 14.40 6.04
N LEU A 61 -6.29 13.32 6.39
CA LEU A 61 -5.24 13.30 7.40
C LEU A 61 -3.82 13.35 6.80
N GLU A 62 -3.68 13.38 5.48
CA GLU A 62 -2.37 13.33 4.79
C GLU A 62 -1.43 14.48 5.20
N GLY A 63 -1.98 15.66 5.53
CA GLY A 63 -1.17 16.79 6.00
C GLY A 63 -0.41 16.52 7.30
N PHE A 64 -0.87 15.59 8.15
CA PHE A 64 -0.16 15.20 9.37
C PHE A 64 1.07 14.35 9.09
N ILE A 65 1.11 13.58 8.00
CA ILE A 65 2.24 12.71 7.67
C ILE A 65 3.27 13.39 6.76
N ASN A 66 2.83 14.33 5.91
CA ASN A 66 3.71 15.03 4.97
C ASN A 66 4.24 16.37 5.54
N GLY A 67 3.67 16.85 6.65
CA GLY A 67 4.07 18.10 7.30
C GLY A 67 3.32 19.34 6.81
N ASP A 68 2.40 19.20 5.84
CA ASP A 68 1.56 20.30 5.35
C ASP A 68 0.62 20.88 6.41
N ARG A 69 0.35 20.11 7.48
CA ARG A 69 -0.40 20.55 8.66
C ARG A 69 0.53 20.65 9.88
N PRO A 70 1.33 21.72 10.00
CA PRO A 70 2.28 21.87 11.10
C PRO A 70 1.56 22.03 12.43
N ARG A 71 2.26 21.68 13.51
CA ARG A 71 1.78 21.83 14.89
C ARG A 71 1.49 23.32 15.17
N PRO A 72 0.25 23.68 15.58
CA PRO A 72 -0.08 25.05 15.95
C PRO A 72 0.73 25.51 17.18
N PRO A 73 0.99 26.83 17.33
CA PRO A 73 1.61 27.38 18.52
C PRO A 73 0.71 27.15 19.75
N ALA A 74 1.31 26.99 20.93
CA ALA A 74 0.57 26.72 22.16
C ALA A 74 -0.28 27.90 22.63
N THR A 75 0.08 29.11 22.22
CA THR A 75 -0.65 30.32 22.55
C THR A 75 -0.85 31.20 21.33
N ILE A 76 -1.92 31.98 21.36
CA ILE A 76 -2.25 33.03 20.40
C ILE A 76 -2.32 34.37 21.13
N THR A 77 -1.97 35.46 20.45
CA THR A 77 -2.11 36.80 21.00
C THR A 77 -3.58 37.18 21.06
N ASP A 78 -4.00 37.80 22.17
CA ASP A 78 -5.37 38.27 22.31
C ASP A 78 -5.66 39.35 21.24
N PRO A 79 -6.72 39.20 20.42
CA PRO A 79 -7.07 40.18 19.39
C PRO A 79 -7.46 41.55 19.98
N THR A 80 -7.77 41.62 21.27
CA THR A 80 -8.13 42.85 21.98
C THR A 80 -6.97 43.47 22.77
N ASP A 81 -5.92 42.71 23.06
CA ASP A 81 -4.74 43.15 23.81
C ASP A 81 -3.48 42.43 23.36
N ALA A 82 -2.63 43.13 22.60
CA ALA A 82 -1.39 42.58 22.05
C ALA A 82 -0.37 42.12 23.12
N THR A 83 -0.54 42.51 24.39
CA THR A 83 0.32 42.09 25.50
C THR A 83 -0.14 40.80 26.17
N ARG A 84 -1.35 40.33 25.87
CA ARG A 84 -1.97 39.16 26.47
C ARG A 84 -1.85 37.92 25.57
N SER A 85 -1.48 36.80 26.18
CA SER A 85 -1.33 35.50 25.53
C SER A 85 -2.44 34.55 26.00
N LEU A 86 -3.17 33.96 25.06
CA LEU A 86 -4.28 33.03 25.30
C LEU A 86 -3.92 31.62 24.81
N PRO A 87 -4.43 30.54 25.43
CA PRO A 87 -4.27 29.18 24.92
C PRO A 87 -4.85 29.03 23.51
N ASN A 88 -4.14 28.36 22.61
CA ASN A 88 -4.63 28.09 21.27
C ASN A 88 -5.60 26.89 21.26
N PRO A 89 -6.91 27.07 20.97
CA PRO A 89 -7.84 25.95 20.89
C PRO A 89 -7.48 24.95 19.79
N ASP A 90 -6.88 25.40 18.68
CA ASP A 90 -6.53 24.55 17.54
C ASP A 90 -5.43 23.53 17.87
N LEU A 91 -4.60 23.83 18.89
CA LEU A 91 -3.55 22.90 19.32
C LEU A 91 -4.17 21.61 19.88
N ALA A 92 -5.24 21.69 20.65
CA ALA A 92 -5.88 20.51 21.25
C ALA A 92 -6.47 19.59 20.17
N ASP A 93 -7.13 20.17 19.18
CA ASP A 93 -7.69 19.43 18.05
C ASP A 93 -6.61 18.82 17.17
N TRP A 94 -5.54 19.58 16.89
CA TRP A 94 -4.39 19.07 16.15
C TRP A 94 -3.74 17.88 16.88
N MET A 95 -3.49 18.01 18.19
CA MET A 95 -2.91 16.95 19.00
C MET A 95 -3.79 15.70 19.03
N ARG A 96 -5.10 15.87 19.18
CA ARG A 96 -6.04 14.75 19.16
C ARG A 96 -5.98 13.98 17.84
N LEU A 97 -5.99 14.68 16.71
CA LEU A 97 -5.95 14.07 15.38
C LEU A 97 -4.60 13.40 15.09
N ASP A 98 -3.48 14.05 15.45
CA ASP A 98 -2.14 13.46 15.31
C ASP A 98 -2.01 12.17 16.13
N GLN A 99 -2.44 12.18 17.40
CA GLN A 99 -2.34 11.01 18.27
C GLN A 99 -3.32 9.89 17.87
N PHE A 100 -4.50 10.25 17.35
CA PHE A 100 -5.43 9.30 16.75
C PHE A 100 -4.80 8.60 15.54
N LEU A 101 -4.21 9.36 14.62
CA LEU A 101 -3.54 8.80 13.45
C LEU A 101 -2.33 7.95 13.85
N LEU A 102 -1.53 8.42 14.81
CA LEU A 102 -0.38 7.70 15.34
C LEU A 102 -0.80 6.32 15.91
N SER A 103 -1.85 6.30 16.74
CA SER A 103 -2.39 5.06 17.30
C SER A 103 -2.87 4.11 16.20
N TRP A 104 -3.59 4.62 15.19
CA TRP A 104 -4.03 3.81 14.06
C TRP A 104 -2.85 3.25 13.25
N LEU A 105 -1.81 4.06 13.01
CA LEU A 105 -0.59 3.61 12.33
C LEU A 105 0.11 2.51 13.12
N PHE A 106 0.29 2.65 14.45
CA PHE A 106 0.88 1.60 15.29
C PHE A 106 0.12 0.28 15.17
N ASN A 107 -1.22 0.31 15.16
CA ASN A 107 -2.05 -0.89 15.03
C ASN A 107 -1.94 -1.56 13.65
N SER A 108 -1.45 -0.84 12.64
CA SER A 108 -1.22 -1.36 11.30
C SER A 108 0.17 -2.00 11.11
N ILE A 109 1.00 -2.08 12.16
CA ILE A 109 2.38 -2.57 12.10
C ILE A 109 2.47 -3.95 12.77
N SER A 110 3.25 -4.87 12.18
CA SER A 110 3.51 -6.18 12.81
C SER A 110 4.43 -6.04 14.02
N GLU A 111 4.31 -6.96 14.98
CA GLU A 111 5.09 -6.93 16.23
C GLU A 111 6.61 -6.88 15.98
N GLY A 112 7.09 -7.64 14.98
CA GLY A 112 8.51 -7.67 14.61
C GLY A 112 9.06 -6.35 14.04
N MET A 113 8.19 -5.38 13.75
CA MET A 113 8.55 -4.05 13.26
C MET A 113 8.35 -2.94 14.31
N LEU A 114 7.59 -3.17 15.38
CA LEU A 114 7.29 -2.16 16.40
C LEU A 114 8.55 -1.63 17.09
N GLY A 115 9.57 -2.48 17.27
CA GLY A 115 10.85 -2.07 17.88
C GLY A 115 11.54 -0.91 17.16
N HIS A 116 11.28 -0.70 15.87
CA HIS A 116 11.85 0.41 15.09
C HIS A 116 11.13 1.75 15.33
N VAL A 117 9.85 1.73 15.74
CA VAL A 117 8.98 2.91 15.79
C VAL A 117 8.43 3.22 17.18
N ALA A 118 8.69 2.37 18.19
CA ALA A 118 8.12 2.48 19.53
C ALA A 118 8.39 3.82 20.25
N ARG A 119 9.39 4.59 19.82
CA ARG A 119 9.76 5.89 20.40
C ARG A 119 9.15 7.10 19.67
N CYS A 120 8.45 6.87 18.55
CA CYS A 120 7.86 7.95 17.77
C CYS A 120 6.69 8.59 18.54
N ALA A 121 6.69 9.92 18.62
CA ALA A 121 5.72 10.69 19.38
C ALA A 121 4.65 11.37 18.50
N SER A 122 4.82 11.36 17.17
CA SER A 122 3.86 11.93 16.22
C SER A 122 3.68 11.02 15.00
N ALA A 123 2.56 11.17 14.30
CA ALA A 123 2.30 10.42 13.08
C ALA A 123 3.33 10.73 11.98
N ALA A 124 3.77 12.00 11.89
CA ALA A 124 4.83 12.44 10.99
C ALA A 124 6.15 11.71 11.24
N GLU A 125 6.58 11.66 12.51
CA GLU A 125 7.83 11.00 12.91
C GLU A 125 7.80 9.50 12.60
N LEU A 126 6.71 8.81 12.97
CA LEU A 126 6.53 7.40 12.65
C LEU A 126 6.60 7.15 11.14
N TRP A 127 5.90 7.99 10.36
CA TRP A 127 5.88 7.89 8.91
C TRP A 127 7.26 8.10 8.30
N GLU A 128 8.03 9.06 8.82
CA GLU A 128 9.41 9.33 8.40
C GLU A 128 10.34 8.16 8.72
N VAL A 129 10.31 7.63 9.94
CA VAL A 129 11.15 6.50 10.37
C VAL A 129 10.89 5.27 9.49
N LEU A 130 9.62 4.94 9.23
CA LEU A 130 9.28 3.84 8.33
C LEU A 130 9.75 4.13 6.90
N ARG A 131 9.52 5.35 6.41
CA ARG A 131 9.99 5.73 5.08
C ARG A 131 11.49 5.55 4.97
N GLN A 132 12.28 6.03 5.94
CA GLN A 132 13.74 5.89 5.95
C GLN A 132 14.19 4.42 6.06
N LEU A 133 13.53 3.63 6.90
CA LEU A 133 13.84 2.22 7.08
C LEU A 133 13.69 1.43 5.77
N PHE A 134 12.67 1.77 4.98
CA PHE A 134 12.37 1.12 3.71
C PHE A 134 12.92 1.85 2.48
N SER A 135 13.28 3.13 2.61
CA SER A 135 13.97 3.93 1.57
C SER A 135 15.48 3.78 1.64
N ASN A 136 16.00 3.12 2.68
CA ASN A 136 17.37 2.64 2.71
C ASN A 136 17.48 1.50 1.67
N THR A 137 17.43 1.89 0.40
CA THR A 137 18.02 1.24 -0.77
C THR A 137 19.53 1.20 -0.53
N SER A 138 19.96 0.51 0.51
CA SER A 138 21.37 0.15 0.59
C SER A 138 21.65 -0.68 -0.66
N ARG A 139 22.78 -0.42 -1.32
CA ARG A 139 23.25 -1.27 -2.41
C ARG A 139 23.21 -2.76 -2.00
N ALA A 140 23.44 -3.05 -0.72
CA ALA A 140 23.27 -4.37 -0.12
C ALA A 140 21.84 -4.92 -0.23
N ARG A 141 20.79 -4.13 0.09
CA ARG A 141 19.38 -4.55 -0.08
C ARG A 141 19.03 -4.82 -1.54
N VAL A 142 19.48 -3.97 -2.46
CA VAL A 142 19.27 -4.19 -3.91
C VAL A 142 19.94 -5.47 -4.38
N LEU A 143 21.19 -5.69 -3.97
CA LEU A 143 21.92 -6.92 -4.27
C LEU A 143 21.25 -8.15 -3.65
N GLN A 144 20.75 -8.03 -2.42
CA GLN A 144 20.00 -9.10 -1.76
C GLN A 144 18.72 -9.43 -2.52
N LEU A 145 17.91 -8.43 -2.90
CA LEU A 145 16.68 -8.64 -3.66
C LEU A 145 16.94 -9.27 -5.03
N ARG A 146 17.99 -8.83 -5.74
CA ARG A 146 18.43 -9.45 -6.99
C ARG A 146 18.91 -10.89 -6.78
N GLY A 147 19.65 -11.15 -5.71
CA GLY A 147 20.04 -12.49 -5.32
C GLY A 147 18.83 -13.39 -5.08
N LEU A 148 17.84 -12.90 -4.33
CA LEU A 148 16.59 -13.63 -4.09
C LEU A 148 15.83 -13.92 -5.40
N LEU A 149 15.74 -12.98 -6.33
CA LEU A 149 15.14 -13.24 -7.65
C LEU A 149 15.85 -14.37 -8.41
N GLN A 150 17.18 -14.41 -8.33
CA GLN A 150 17.98 -15.42 -9.04
C GLN A 150 17.91 -16.80 -8.38
N THR A 151 17.85 -16.86 -7.05
CA THR A 151 17.96 -18.12 -6.31
C THR A 151 16.62 -18.71 -5.91
N THR A 152 15.52 -17.94 -5.94
CA THR A 152 14.20 -18.45 -5.56
C THR A 152 13.77 -19.52 -6.55
N LYS A 153 13.47 -20.71 -6.02
CA LYS A 153 12.91 -21.84 -6.77
C LYS A 153 11.47 -22.06 -6.33
N LYS A 154 10.63 -22.56 -7.24
CA LYS A 154 9.27 -23.02 -6.90
C LYS A 154 9.34 -24.15 -5.87
N GLY A 155 10.12 -25.20 -6.16
CA GLY A 155 10.13 -26.40 -5.34
C GLY A 155 8.71 -26.97 -5.17
N SER A 156 8.32 -27.22 -3.92
CA SER A 156 7.01 -27.78 -3.59
C SER A 156 5.89 -26.75 -3.38
N THR A 157 6.14 -25.44 -3.55
CA THR A 157 5.08 -24.44 -3.39
C THR A 157 4.12 -24.46 -4.58
N PRO A 158 2.82 -24.16 -4.39
CA PRO A 158 1.88 -23.95 -5.49
C PRO A 158 2.40 -22.86 -6.44
N ILE A 159 2.10 -22.99 -7.73
CA ILE A 159 2.63 -22.08 -8.75
C ILE A 159 2.19 -20.63 -8.50
N ASP A 160 0.98 -20.41 -8.01
CA ASP A 160 0.43 -19.08 -7.76
C ASP A 160 1.15 -18.36 -6.63
N GLU A 161 1.47 -19.09 -5.55
CA GLU A 161 2.23 -18.55 -4.44
C GLU A 161 3.65 -18.20 -4.87
N TYR A 162 4.26 -19.05 -5.69
CA TYR A 162 5.58 -18.79 -6.28
C TYR A 162 5.57 -17.54 -7.18
N ILE A 163 4.63 -17.43 -8.12
CA ILE A 163 4.50 -16.27 -9.02
C ILE A 163 4.27 -14.98 -8.21
N LEU A 164 3.39 -15.03 -7.21
CA LEU A 164 3.13 -13.89 -6.32
C LEU A 164 4.40 -13.46 -5.58
N LYS A 165 5.18 -14.42 -5.06
CA LYS A 165 6.45 -14.14 -4.38
C LYS A 165 7.46 -13.47 -5.31
N MET A 166 7.57 -13.94 -6.56
CA MET A 166 8.45 -13.32 -7.57
C MET A 166 8.03 -11.90 -7.91
N ARG A 167 6.71 -11.66 -8.05
CA ARG A 167 6.16 -10.30 -8.24
C ARG A 167 6.48 -9.38 -7.07
N CYS A 168 6.30 -9.85 -5.83
CA CYS A 168 6.63 -9.07 -4.64
C CYS A 168 8.12 -8.68 -4.59
N LEU A 169 9.03 -9.53 -5.08
CA LEU A 169 10.46 -9.19 -5.20
C LEU A 169 10.69 -8.11 -6.26
N GLY A 170 10.01 -8.18 -7.41
CA GLY A 170 10.04 -7.15 -8.44
C GLY A 170 9.52 -5.80 -7.95
N ASP A 171 8.39 -5.80 -7.25
CA ASP A 171 7.80 -4.59 -6.66
C ASP A 171 8.71 -3.99 -5.58
N ALA A 172 9.37 -4.83 -4.77
CA ALA A 172 10.35 -4.38 -3.78
C ALA A 172 11.58 -3.72 -4.43
N LEU A 173 12.01 -4.21 -5.60
CA LEU A 173 13.08 -3.60 -6.40
C LEU A 173 12.63 -2.28 -7.03
N MET A 174 11.41 -2.22 -7.55
CA MET A 174 10.82 -0.98 -8.07
C MET A 174 10.72 0.09 -6.97
N ALA A 175 10.24 -0.29 -5.78
CA ALA A 175 10.19 0.59 -4.61
C ALA A 175 11.58 1.08 -4.17
N ALA A 176 12.62 0.29 -4.43
CA ALA A 176 14.01 0.64 -4.18
C ALA A 176 14.64 1.50 -5.30
N GLY A 177 13.90 1.85 -6.36
CA GLY A 177 14.40 2.64 -7.49
C GLY A 177 15.11 1.83 -8.58
N HIS A 178 15.01 0.50 -8.53
CA HIS A 178 15.63 -0.42 -9.49
C HIS A 178 14.57 -1.29 -10.17
N SER A 179 13.72 -0.69 -11.01
CA SER A 179 12.70 -1.44 -11.75
C SER A 179 13.32 -2.51 -12.65
N ILE A 180 12.65 -3.66 -12.72
CA ILE A 180 12.90 -4.72 -13.71
C ILE A 180 11.75 -4.74 -14.70
N SER A 181 12.02 -5.14 -15.94
CA SER A 181 10.95 -5.30 -16.94
C SER A 181 10.13 -6.56 -16.67
N ASP A 182 8.91 -6.62 -17.22
CA ASP A 182 8.09 -7.83 -17.16
C ASP A 182 8.80 -9.02 -17.81
N ASP A 183 9.52 -8.81 -18.91
CA ASP A 183 10.30 -9.87 -19.58
C ASP A 183 11.43 -10.40 -18.71
N GLU A 184 12.15 -9.53 -18.00
CA GLU A 184 13.16 -9.94 -17.02
C GLU A 184 12.53 -10.72 -15.86
N LEU A 185 11.39 -10.27 -15.35
CA LEU A 185 10.68 -10.97 -14.28
C LEU A 185 10.21 -12.35 -14.74
N ILE A 186 9.66 -12.46 -15.96
CA ILE A 186 9.26 -13.72 -16.58
C ILE A 186 10.47 -14.66 -16.70
N LEU A 187 11.61 -14.15 -17.16
CA LEU A 187 12.85 -14.94 -17.24
C LEU A 187 13.27 -15.52 -15.89
N TYR A 188 13.22 -14.72 -14.82
CA TYR A 188 13.50 -15.22 -13.46
C TYR A 188 12.47 -16.25 -13.00
N ILE A 189 11.18 -16.04 -13.28
CA ILE A 189 10.11 -16.99 -12.94
C ILE A 189 10.39 -18.34 -13.59
N LEU A 190 10.64 -18.36 -14.90
CA LEU A 190 10.90 -19.59 -15.67
C LEU A 190 12.17 -20.31 -15.20
N GLY A 191 13.25 -19.57 -14.91
CA GLY A 191 14.51 -20.13 -14.41
C GLY A 191 14.42 -20.76 -13.02
N GLY A 192 13.37 -20.47 -12.25
CA GLY A 192 13.13 -21.06 -10.93
C GLY A 192 12.21 -22.28 -10.92
N LEU A 193 11.70 -22.72 -12.09
CA LEU A 193 10.86 -23.90 -12.22
C LEU A 193 11.69 -25.19 -12.30
N GLY A 194 11.07 -26.31 -11.90
CA GLY A 194 11.63 -27.65 -12.05
C GLY A 194 11.43 -28.23 -13.45
N ASN A 195 12.03 -29.40 -13.71
CA ASN A 195 11.98 -30.06 -15.02
C ASN A 195 10.56 -30.50 -15.42
N GLU A 196 9.66 -30.65 -14.45
CA GLU A 196 8.25 -30.96 -14.69
C GLU A 196 7.52 -29.84 -15.48
N TYR A 197 8.11 -28.64 -15.54
CA TYR A 197 7.61 -27.50 -16.32
C TYR A 197 8.29 -27.31 -17.69
N ASP A 198 9.25 -28.16 -18.09
CA ASP A 198 10.03 -27.97 -19.32
C ASP A 198 9.16 -27.79 -20.57
N SER A 199 8.05 -28.52 -20.67
CA SER A 199 7.09 -28.40 -21.79
C SER A 199 6.44 -27.02 -21.87
N ALA A 200 6.10 -26.43 -20.72
CA ALA A 200 5.55 -25.09 -20.63
C ALA A 200 6.61 -24.04 -20.94
N ILE A 201 7.85 -24.23 -20.45
CA ILE A 201 8.98 -23.33 -20.73
C ILE A 201 9.28 -23.27 -22.23
N VAL A 202 9.34 -24.41 -22.92
CA VAL A 202 9.58 -24.44 -24.37
C VAL A 202 8.45 -23.75 -25.14
N ASN A 203 7.20 -23.98 -24.75
CA ASN A 203 6.05 -23.31 -25.36
C ASN A 203 6.14 -21.78 -25.20
N LEU A 204 6.40 -21.32 -23.98
CA LEU A 204 6.51 -19.89 -23.67
C LEU A 204 7.69 -19.23 -24.39
N THR A 205 8.86 -19.86 -24.40
CA THR A 205 10.07 -19.30 -25.03
C THR A 205 10.03 -19.34 -26.56
N SER A 206 9.16 -20.18 -27.16
CA SER A 206 8.96 -20.21 -28.63
C SER A 206 8.12 -19.06 -29.18
N LYS A 207 7.42 -18.32 -28.31
CA LYS A 207 6.54 -17.21 -28.71
C LYS A 207 7.33 -15.92 -28.83
N GLU A 208 7.01 -15.11 -29.84
CA GLU A 208 7.66 -13.81 -30.10
C GLU A 208 7.31 -12.76 -29.05
N THR A 209 6.07 -12.78 -28.55
CA THR A 209 5.61 -11.92 -27.45
C THR A 209 4.79 -12.74 -26.48
N VAL A 210 5.05 -12.58 -25.18
CA VAL A 210 4.30 -13.27 -24.13
C VAL A 210 3.90 -12.27 -23.07
N THR A 211 2.62 -12.24 -22.74
CA THR A 211 2.12 -11.42 -21.64
C THR A 211 2.27 -12.16 -20.31
N PHE A 212 2.44 -11.41 -19.21
CA PHE A 212 2.52 -12.01 -17.87
C PHE A 212 1.28 -12.86 -17.55
N GLN A 213 0.08 -12.44 -18.00
CA GLN A 213 -1.16 -13.17 -17.78
C GLN A 213 -1.15 -14.55 -18.48
N GLU A 214 -0.63 -14.62 -19.70
CA GLU A 214 -0.48 -15.88 -20.42
C GLU A 214 0.52 -16.83 -19.73
N VAL A 215 1.63 -16.30 -19.21
CA VAL A 215 2.58 -17.08 -18.42
C VAL A 215 1.88 -17.69 -17.22
N GLN A 216 1.16 -16.88 -16.44
CA GLN A 216 0.46 -17.35 -15.26
C GLN A 216 -0.55 -18.46 -15.61
N PHE A 217 -1.38 -18.23 -16.62
CA PHE A 217 -2.37 -19.21 -17.06
C PHE A 217 -1.73 -20.53 -17.53
N LEU A 218 -0.67 -20.46 -18.33
CA LEU A 218 0.00 -21.66 -18.86
C LEU A 218 0.70 -22.45 -17.76
N LEU A 219 1.35 -21.78 -16.80
CA LEU A 219 2.00 -22.46 -15.68
C LEU A 219 0.99 -23.09 -14.72
N GLN A 220 -0.14 -22.44 -14.45
CA GLN A 220 -1.28 -23.03 -13.71
C GLN A 220 -1.84 -24.27 -14.41
N THR A 221 -2.06 -24.17 -15.73
CA THR A 221 -2.54 -25.30 -16.52
C THR A 221 -1.57 -26.48 -16.48
N GLN A 222 -0.27 -26.21 -16.51
CA GLN A 222 0.76 -27.24 -16.40
C GLN A 222 0.79 -27.88 -15.00
N GLU A 223 0.64 -27.09 -13.92
CA GLU A 223 0.55 -27.62 -12.55
C GLU A 223 -0.61 -28.61 -12.40
N LEU A 224 -1.80 -28.25 -12.87
CA LEU A 224 -2.98 -29.13 -12.85
C LEU A 224 -2.74 -30.44 -13.62
N ARG A 225 -2.04 -30.39 -14.76
CA ARG A 225 -1.69 -31.60 -15.54
C ARG A 225 -0.70 -32.49 -14.79
N ILE A 226 0.31 -31.91 -14.15
CA ILE A 226 1.28 -32.66 -13.35
C ILE A 226 0.57 -33.36 -12.19
N GLU A 227 -0.33 -32.67 -11.48
CA GLU A 227 -1.12 -33.24 -10.39
C GLU A 227 -1.98 -34.42 -10.86
N GLN A 228 -2.67 -34.27 -11.99
CA GLN A 228 -3.45 -35.36 -12.59
C GLN A 228 -2.55 -36.56 -12.94
N MET A 229 -1.40 -36.34 -13.56
CA MET A 229 -0.48 -37.41 -13.94
C MET A 229 0.10 -38.13 -12.71
N ASN A 230 0.44 -37.39 -11.65
CA ASN A 230 0.91 -37.94 -10.39
C ASN A 230 -0.18 -38.77 -9.68
N SER A 231 -1.44 -38.32 -9.74
CA SER A 231 -2.55 -39.09 -9.18
C SER A 231 -2.72 -40.45 -9.87
N ILE A 232 -2.65 -40.49 -11.20
CA ILE A 232 -2.76 -41.72 -12.00
C ILE A 232 -1.60 -42.67 -11.65
N ALA A 233 -0.36 -42.16 -11.58
CA ALA A 233 0.81 -42.96 -11.24
C ALA A 233 0.70 -43.59 -9.84
N ALA A 234 0.14 -42.86 -8.85
CA ALA A 234 -0.07 -43.38 -7.50
C ALA A 234 -1.07 -44.56 -7.47
N TYR A 235 -2.15 -44.49 -8.25
CA TYR A 235 -3.10 -45.59 -8.37
C TYR A 235 -2.50 -46.82 -9.05
N SER A 236 -1.71 -46.63 -10.12
CA SER A 236 -1.02 -47.74 -10.80
C SER A 236 0.05 -48.40 -9.93
N SER A 237 0.77 -47.62 -9.11
CA SER A 237 1.74 -48.14 -8.14
C SER A 237 1.09 -48.96 -7.04
N CYS A 238 -0.08 -48.55 -6.53
CA CYS A 238 -0.81 -49.29 -5.50
C CYS A 238 -1.43 -50.59 -6.03
N GLY A 239 -1.95 -50.57 -7.27
CA GLY A 239 -2.47 -51.76 -7.95
C GLY A 239 -1.40 -52.82 -8.25
N SER A 240 -0.17 -52.38 -8.55
CA SER A 240 0.95 -53.30 -8.83
C SER A 240 1.40 -54.06 -7.58
N SER A 241 1.36 -53.43 -6.39
CA SER A 241 1.68 -54.08 -5.11
C SER A 241 0.65 -55.14 -4.68
N LEU A 242 -0.62 -54.98 -5.09
CA LEU A 242 -1.68 -55.97 -4.82
C LEU A 242 -1.55 -57.23 -5.69
N ILE A 243 -1.07 -57.11 -6.93
CA ILE A 243 -0.88 -58.25 -7.83
C ILE A 243 0.30 -59.14 -7.39
N ILE A 244 1.35 -58.56 -6.79
CA ILE A 244 2.49 -59.33 -6.29
C ILE A 244 2.11 -60.20 -5.08
N LEU A 245 1.12 -59.79 -4.27
CA LEU A 245 0.66 -60.58 -3.11
C LEU A 245 -0.35 -61.69 -3.46
N GLN A 246 -0.95 -61.68 -4.66
CA GLN A 246 -1.86 -62.75 -5.10
C GLN A 246 -1.17 -63.90 -5.87
N ASN A 247 0.10 -63.74 -6.27
CA ASN A 247 0.87 -64.76 -7.00
C ASN A 247 1.85 -65.57 -6.13
N LEU A 248 1.77 -65.43 -4.80
CA LEU A 248 2.59 -66.15 -3.82
C LEU A 248 1.79 -67.09 -2.91
N GLY A 249 0.54 -67.41 -3.28
CA GLY A 249 -0.34 -68.36 -2.57
C GLY A 249 -0.49 -69.68 -3.32
#